data_AF-A0A968BT79-F1
#
_entry.id   AF-A0A968BT79-F1
#
_cell.length_a   1.000
_cell.length_b   1.000
_cell.length_c   1.000
_cell.angle_alpha   90.00
_cell.angle_beta   90.00
_cell.angle_gamma   90.00
#
_symmetry.space_group_name_H-M   'P 1'
#
loop_
_entity.id
_entity.type
_entity.pdbx_description
1 polymer ?
#
loop_
_entity_poly.entity_id
_entity_poly.type
_entity_poly.pdbx_seq_one_letter_code
_entity_poly.pdbx_strand_id
1 'polypeptide(L)'
;MAGSWRALLRANPLPWLLEPENPPARYATLRHLLDRPANDPEVRACLAAIPEYPPLVSLLATQKPGGFWVKRDYYLPKHNGTFWVLCVLGDLGLTAEHPQIRQSCDFMFTF
;
A
#
# COMPACT_ATOMS: atom_id res chain seq x y z
N MET A 1 14.64 -1.15 -21.28
CA MET A 1 13.87 -1.96 -22.25
C MET A 1 12.62 -2.46 -21.53
N ALA A 2 11.55 -1.67 -21.52
CA ALA A 2 10.27 -2.11 -20.95
C ALA A 2 9.82 -3.39 -21.68
N GLY A 3 9.62 -4.48 -20.93
CA GLY A 3 9.03 -5.72 -21.45
C GLY A 3 9.96 -6.88 -21.80
N SER A 4 11.29 -6.80 -21.64
CA SER A 4 12.18 -7.96 -21.92
C SER A 4 11.91 -9.16 -21.00
N TRP A 5 11.50 -8.90 -19.76
CA TRP A 5 11.15 -9.93 -18.78
C TRP A 5 9.92 -10.75 -19.18
N ARG A 6 8.99 -10.17 -19.95
CA ARG A 6 7.77 -10.86 -20.37
C ARG A 6 8.05 -12.05 -21.29
N ALA A 7 9.10 -11.95 -22.10
CA ALA A 7 9.53 -13.03 -22.97
C ALA A 7 10.06 -14.26 -22.20
N LEU A 8 10.41 -14.09 -20.92
CA LEU A 8 10.87 -15.17 -20.05
C LEU A 8 9.73 -15.92 -19.35
N LEU A 9 8.49 -15.42 -19.45
CA LEU A 9 7.35 -15.99 -18.77
C LEU A 9 6.64 -17.05 -19.62
N ARG A 10 6.04 -18.03 -18.93
CA ARG A 10 5.21 -19.06 -19.57
C ARG A 10 3.79 -18.59 -19.92
N ALA A 11 3.36 -17.46 -19.36
CA ALA A 11 2.03 -16.88 -19.56
C ALA A 11 2.07 -15.36 -19.32
N ASN A 12 1.04 -14.65 -19.77
CA ASN A 12 0.88 -13.22 -19.54
C ASN A 12 0.21 -12.96 -18.17
N PRO A 13 0.90 -12.40 -17.16
CA PRO A 13 0.33 -12.13 -15.84
C PRO A 13 -0.45 -10.81 -15.78
N LEU A 14 -0.37 -9.96 -16.82
CA LEU A 14 -0.94 -8.62 -16.79
C LEU A 14 -2.45 -8.58 -16.56
N PRO A 15 -3.27 -9.51 -17.11
CA PRO A 15 -4.70 -9.51 -16.81
C PRO A 15 -4.99 -9.57 -15.31
N TRP A 16 -4.29 -10.46 -14.59
CA TRP A 16 -4.42 -10.62 -13.14
C TRP A 16 -3.81 -9.44 -12.37
N LEU A 17 -2.60 -9.00 -12.75
CA LEU A 17 -1.92 -7.88 -12.09
C LEU A 17 -2.64 -6.54 -12.25
N LEU A 18 -3.47 -6.39 -13.28
CA LEU A 18 -4.22 -5.17 -13.60
C LEU A 18 -5.71 -5.26 -13.22
N GLU A 19 -6.12 -6.30 -12.48
CA GLU A 19 -7.48 -6.43 -11.96
C GLU A 19 -7.88 -5.19 -11.14
N PRO A 20 -9.07 -4.59 -11.38
CA PRO A 20 -9.52 -3.41 -10.65
C PRO A 20 -9.77 -3.66 -9.16
N GLU A 21 -9.99 -4.91 -8.76
CA GLU A 21 -10.29 -5.32 -7.37
C GLU A 21 -9.08 -5.16 -6.43
N ASN A 22 -7.86 -5.01 -6.96
CA ASN A 22 -6.63 -4.79 -6.18
C ASN A 22 -5.89 -3.52 -6.64
N PRO A 23 -6.35 -2.33 -6.25
CA PRO A 23 -5.75 -1.06 -6.66
C PRO A 23 -4.25 -0.92 -6.33
N PRO A 24 -3.74 -1.36 -5.14
CA PRO A 24 -2.31 -1.32 -4.86
C PRO A 24 -1.46 -2.13 -5.85
N ALA A 25 -1.88 -3.37 -6.13
CA ALA A 25 -1.15 -4.24 -7.07
C ALA A 25 -1.18 -3.66 -8.50
N ARG A 26 -2.33 -3.13 -8.92
CA ARG A 26 -2.47 -2.47 -10.22
C ARG A 26 -1.60 -1.22 -10.33
N TYR A 27 -1.59 -0.36 -9.31
CA TYR A 27 -0.74 0.82 -9.24
C TYR A 27 0.75 0.43 -9.37
N ALA A 28 1.20 -0.52 -8.55
CA ALA A 28 2.59 -0.97 -8.56
C ALA A 28 2.98 -1.57 -9.91
N THR A 29 2.08 -2.34 -10.54
CA THR A 29 2.29 -2.91 -11.88
C THR A 29 2.46 -1.80 -12.91
N LEU A 30 1.53 -0.83 -12.96
CA LEU A 30 1.59 0.29 -13.90
C LEU A 30 2.89 1.11 -13.74
N ARG A 31 3.26 1.43 -12.50
CA ARG A 31 4.43 2.27 -12.20
C ARG A 31 5.77 1.56 -12.39
N HIS A 32 5.88 0.33 -11.89
CA HIS A 32 7.18 -0.33 -11.68
C HIS A 32 7.44 -1.47 -12.65
N LEU A 33 6.41 -2.09 -13.24
CA LEU A 33 6.58 -3.15 -14.24
C LEU A 33 6.33 -2.66 -15.67
N LEU A 34 5.47 -1.65 -15.82
CA LEU A 34 5.11 -1.07 -17.12
C LEU A 34 5.71 0.31 -17.36
N ASP A 35 6.50 0.82 -16.42
CA ASP A 35 7.21 2.10 -16.50
C ASP A 35 6.29 3.30 -16.83
N ARG A 36 5.00 3.23 -16.52
CA ARG A 36 4.07 4.34 -16.79
C ARG A 36 4.36 5.50 -15.86
N PRO A 37 4.34 6.76 -16.35
CA PRO A 37 4.70 7.91 -15.53
C PRO A 37 3.68 8.18 -14.42
N ALA A 38 4.10 8.85 -13.35
CA ALA A 38 3.24 9.12 -12.18
C ALA A 38 2.02 10.00 -12.51
N ASN A 39 2.09 10.80 -13.58
CA ASN A 39 1.01 11.65 -14.05
C ASN A 39 0.07 10.95 -15.05
N ASP A 40 0.31 9.68 -15.38
CA ASP A 40 -0.59 8.87 -16.19
C ASP A 40 -1.99 8.82 -15.54
N PRO A 41 -3.09 9.08 -16.26
CA PRO A 41 -4.43 9.10 -15.70
C PRO A 41 -4.83 7.80 -15.00
N GLU A 42 -4.44 6.64 -15.53
CA GLU A 42 -4.76 5.33 -14.96
C GLU A 42 -3.98 5.10 -13.66
N VAL A 43 -2.70 5.50 -13.63
CA VAL A 43 -1.87 5.49 -12.42
C VAL A 43 -2.49 6.33 -11.31
N ARG A 44 -2.90 7.57 -11.62
CA ARG A 44 -3.52 8.47 -10.64
C ARG A 44 -4.86 7.93 -10.14
N ALA A 45 -5.67 7.35 -11.02
CA ALA A 45 -6.92 6.71 -10.65
C ALA A 45 -6.70 5.53 -9.69
N CYS A 46 -5.71 4.67 -9.96
CA CYS A 46 -5.37 3.56 -9.07
C CYS A 46 -4.90 4.07 -7.71
N LEU A 47 -3.99 5.06 -7.68
CA LEU A 47 -3.49 5.66 -6.45
C LEU A 47 -4.63 6.25 -5.60
N ALA A 48 -5.59 6.93 -6.23
CA ALA A 48 -6.76 7.49 -5.54
C ALA A 48 -7.71 6.43 -4.98
N ALA A 49 -7.73 5.22 -5.55
CA ALA A 49 -8.58 4.12 -5.09
C ALA A 49 -7.95 3.27 -3.97
N ILE A 50 -6.63 3.40 -3.72
CA ILE A 50 -5.93 2.62 -2.69
C ILE A 50 -6.55 2.76 -1.29
N PRO A 51 -6.90 3.97 -0.79
CA PRO A 51 -7.52 4.12 0.53
C PRO A 51 -8.86 3.37 0.68
N GLU A 52 -9.58 3.15 -0.41
CA GLU A 52 -10.88 2.48 -0.45
C GLU A 52 -10.76 0.94 -0.59
N TYR A 53 -9.54 0.41 -0.71
CA TYR A 53 -9.32 -1.02 -0.85
C TYR A 53 -9.80 -1.76 0.41
N PRO A 54 -10.77 -2.71 0.33
CA PRO A 54 -11.44 -3.24 1.52
C PRO A 54 -10.52 -3.82 2.61
N PRO A 55 -9.41 -4.53 2.28
CA PRO A 55 -8.44 -4.97 3.29
C PRO A 55 -7.76 -3.81 4.03
N LEU A 56 -7.47 -2.70 3.34
CA LEU A 56 -6.91 -1.50 3.95
C LEU A 56 -7.92 -0.80 4.86
N VAL A 57 -9.15 -0.63 4.38
CA VAL A 57 -10.25 -0.08 5.18
C VAL A 57 -10.44 -0.89 6.47
N SER A 58 -10.42 -2.21 6.35
CA SER A 58 -10.57 -3.13 7.49
C SER A 58 -9.39 -3.02 8.47
N LEU A 59 -8.16 -2.91 7.97
CA LEU A 59 -6.96 -2.74 8.80
C LEU A 59 -6.95 -1.39 9.52
N LEU A 60 -7.26 -0.30 8.81
CA LEU A 60 -7.32 1.05 9.36
C LEU A 60 -8.42 1.21 10.41
N ALA A 61 -9.54 0.49 10.27
CA ALA A 61 -10.60 0.46 11.28
C ALA A 61 -10.17 -0.16 12.63
N THR A 62 -9.07 -0.93 12.64
CA THR A 62 -8.53 -1.52 13.89
C THR A 62 -7.54 -0.61 14.62
N GLN A 63 -7.17 0.52 14.03
CA GLN A 63 -6.29 1.50 14.65
C GLN A 63 -6.90 2.02 15.95
N LYS A 64 -6.10 2.08 17.02
CA LYS A 64 -6.54 2.65 18.30
C LYS A 64 -6.55 4.17 18.23
N PRO A 65 -7.36 4.87 19.06
CA PRO A 65 -7.45 6.33 19.05
C PRO A 65 -6.13 7.08 19.21
N GLY A 66 -5.09 6.44 19.76
CA GLY A 66 -3.74 7.00 19.88
C GLY A 66 -2.83 6.78 18.67
N GLY A 67 -3.34 6.34 17.52
CA GLY A 67 -2.55 6.12 16.31
C GLY A 67 -1.71 4.84 16.30
N PHE A 68 -2.03 3.85 17.13
CA PHE A 68 -1.26 2.60 17.23
C PHE A 68 -2.14 1.37 17.04
N TRP A 69 -1.51 0.24 16.75
CA TRP A 69 -2.15 -1.09 16.72
C TRP A 69 -1.68 -1.92 17.91
N VAL A 70 -2.57 -2.77 18.42
CA VAL A 70 -2.35 -3.72 19.53
C VAL A 70 -1.99 -3.07 20.87
N LYS A 71 -0.78 -2.52 21.02
CA LYS A 71 -0.26 -1.93 22.27
C LYS A 71 0.68 -0.76 21.97
N ARG A 72 1.02 0.02 22.99
CA ARG A 72 1.92 1.19 22.87
C ARG A 72 3.38 0.81 22.58
N ASP A 73 3.80 -0.40 22.92
CA ASP A 73 5.06 -0.95 22.40
C ASP A 73 4.89 -1.13 20.89
N TYR A 74 5.45 -0.20 20.13
CA TYR A 74 5.18 -0.07 18.70
C TYR A 74 5.71 -1.23 17.87
N TYR A 75 6.73 -1.95 18.38
CA TYR A 75 7.46 -2.93 17.59
C TYR A 75 6.90 -4.35 17.74
N LEU A 76 6.42 -4.71 18.93
CA LEU A 76 5.87 -6.04 19.19
C LEU A 76 4.33 -6.04 19.27
N PRO A 77 3.68 -7.15 18.87
CA PRO A 77 4.27 -8.37 18.30
C PRO A 77 4.61 -8.19 16.81
N LYS A 78 5.53 -9.02 16.28
CA LYS A 78 6.08 -8.84 14.92
C LYS A 78 5.09 -8.98 13.76
N HIS A 79 3.88 -9.48 14.00
CA HIS A 79 2.90 -9.72 12.95
C HIS A 79 1.90 -8.56 12.77
N ASN A 80 1.67 -7.74 13.80
CA ASN A 80 0.68 -6.65 13.74
C ASN A 80 0.94 -5.50 14.73
N GLY A 81 2.16 -5.41 15.29
CA GLY A 81 2.60 -4.19 15.97
C GLY A 81 2.63 -3.00 15.00
N THR A 82 2.48 -1.79 15.53
CA THR A 82 2.35 -0.54 14.75
C THR A 82 3.43 -0.36 13.68
N PHE A 83 4.70 -0.68 14.00
CA PHE A 83 5.80 -0.63 13.03
C PHE A 83 5.53 -1.50 11.80
N TRP A 84 5.14 -2.76 12.02
CA TRP A 84 4.91 -3.73 10.94
C TRP A 84 3.69 -3.37 10.12
N VAL A 85 2.62 -2.91 10.78
CA VAL A 85 1.42 -2.42 10.10
C VAL A 85 1.75 -1.21 9.23
N LEU A 86 2.54 -0.25 9.73
CA LEU A 86 2.97 0.90 8.95
C LEU A 86 3.83 0.53 7.74
N CYS A 87 4.73 -0.45 7.86
CA CYS A 87 5.48 -0.96 6.71
C CYS A 87 4.53 -1.46 5.61
N VAL A 88 3.55 -2.29 5.96
CA VAL A 88 2.56 -2.81 5.00
C VAL A 88 1.73 -1.69 4.38
N LEU A 89 1.29 -0.71 5.17
CA LEU A 89 0.54 0.45 4.66
C LEU A 89 1.37 1.28 3.67
N GLY A 90 2.67 1.43 3.95
CA GLY A 90 3.63 2.09 3.04
C GLY A 90 3.87 1.30 1.76
N ASP A 91 4.04 -0.02 1.85
CA ASP A 91 4.21 -0.91 0.68
C ASP A 91 2.98 -0.89 -0.24
N LEU A 92 1.79 -0.69 0.34
CA LEU A 92 0.54 -0.55 -0.40
C LEU A 92 0.31 0.87 -0.95
N GLY A 93 1.22 1.80 -0.70
CA GLY A 93 1.21 3.14 -1.31
C GLY A 93 0.52 4.23 -0.48
N LEU A 94 0.14 3.97 0.78
CA LEU A 94 -0.32 5.04 1.66
C LEU A 94 0.83 5.90 2.15
N THR A 95 0.59 7.20 2.25
CA THR A 95 1.56 8.20 2.74
C THR A 95 0.98 8.94 3.96
N ALA A 96 1.80 9.78 4.58
CA ALA A 96 1.35 10.68 5.66
C ALA A 96 0.34 11.77 5.20
N GLU A 97 -0.05 11.80 3.93
CA GLU A 97 -1.20 12.58 3.47
C GLU A 97 -2.52 11.98 3.98
N HIS A 98 -2.57 10.68 4.23
CA HIS A 98 -3.72 10.03 4.85
C HIS A 98 -3.72 10.30 6.38
N PRO A 99 -4.80 10.85 6.97
CA PRO A 99 -4.81 11.30 8.37
C PRO A 99 -4.44 10.21 9.38
N GLN A 100 -4.94 8.99 9.20
CA GLN A 100 -4.61 7.88 10.09
C GLN A 100 -3.14 7.47 10.01
N ILE A 101 -2.50 7.59 8.83
CA ILE A 101 -1.08 7.27 8.66
C ILE A 101 -0.23 8.32 9.34
N ARG A 102 -0.57 9.60 9.17
CA ARG A 102 0.06 10.71 9.88
C ARG A 102 0.01 10.49 11.39
N GLN A 103 -1.17 10.16 11.93
CA GLN A 103 -1.33 9.90 13.37
C GLN A 103 -0.42 8.77 13.86
N SER A 104 -0.26 7.72 13.07
CA SER A 104 0.66 6.63 13.39
C SER A 104 2.13 7.01 13.29
N CYS A 105 2.52 7.80 12.30
CA CYS A 105 3.86 8.37 12.23
C CYS A 105 4.14 9.24 13.46
N ASP A 106 3.22 10.13 13.82
CA ASP A 106 3.34 11.00 14.99
C ASP A 106 3.51 10.17 16.28
N PHE A 107 2.72 9.10 16.45
CA PHE A 107 2.88 8.14 17.54
C PHE A 107 4.26 7.46 17.56
N MET A 108 4.74 6.98 16.40
CA MET A 108 6.03 6.30 16.27
C MET A 108 7.21 7.18 16.69
N PHE A 109 7.15 8.48 16.41
CA PHE A 109 8.19 9.45 16.76
C PHE A 109 8.06 10.03 18.18
N THR A 110 7.24 9.43 19.05
CA THR A 110 7.17 9.79 20.49
C THR A 110 8.12 8.99 21.39
N PHE A 111 8.90 8.07 20.82
CA PHE A 111 9.91 7.26 21.50
C PHE A 111 11.32 7.73 21.13
#